data_AF-A0A7J9AJA7-F1
#
_entry.id   AF-A0A7J9AJA7-F1
#
_cell.length_a   1.000
_cell.length_b   1.000
_cell.length_c   1.000
_cell.angle_alpha   90.00
_cell.angle_beta   90.00
_cell.angle_gamma   90.00
#
_symmetry.space_group_name_H-M   'P 1'
#
loop_
_entity.id
_entity.type
_entity.pdbx_description
1 polymer ?
#
loop_
_entity_poly.entity_id
_entity_poly.type
_entity_poly.pdbx_seq_one_letter_code
_entity_poly.pdbx_strand_id
1 'polypeptide(L)'
;MEGPILDFTRRHIDQIVSEKNSLVLKCRAIEDKMKLVNKQLEDSEKYKSEYLKRYDDAINDKKKLADEYASRMNNLQGDNSSLKERCSSLMKTLDSAKQETLDWRRKYDQVLSKQKAREDQTASEIEVLKSRSTAAEARLAAAREQAESAQEEAEEWKRKYDFAVREAKTALEKAATAQERSSKEIQLREDSLREEFSHSLAEKEEEIKDKTAKVEHAEQCLTTLRLELKAAESKIRSYDAEISSLKVEIRELADKLENANSKAQSFEGKAMILEQEKIYLEQKYSSEFNRFAEVEERCRIAEKEARKATELADKAQAESVAAQKEKNEIQRTAMERLARIERAERQIENLEREKTDLENELHRIRVSEMDAVSKVALLEGRVEEREKEIESLLKTNNEQRASTVKVLQELLDSERAAHADANNRAEALSLQLQAAQAKLDQLQQELTSVRLNETALDSKLKAASHGKRLRTDDEVGVGSVQDIDMSDQFLRANKKSKSTTSPLRYSPSEDGGSVFKADDDNQNQQNNQEDYTKFTVQKLKQELTKHNFGAELLALRNPNKKEVLALYEKCVLQKS
;
A
#
# COMPACT_ATOMS: atom_id res chain seq x y z
N MET A 1 -66.35 58.93 59.78
CA MET A 1 -65.75 59.17 58.44
C MET A 1 -64.78 58.04 58.12
N GLU A 2 -65.25 56.80 58.19
CA GLU A 2 -64.51 55.63 57.71
C GLU A 2 -65.13 55.31 56.34
N GLY A 3 -64.32 55.24 55.29
CA GLY A 3 -64.84 55.23 53.93
C GLY A 3 -63.97 54.47 52.94
N PRO A 4 -64.45 54.29 51.70
CA PRO A 4 -63.81 53.41 50.70
C PRO A 4 -62.33 53.71 50.44
N ILE A 5 -61.90 54.96 50.66
CA ILE A 5 -60.51 55.40 50.51
C ILE A 5 -59.55 54.59 51.38
N LEU A 6 -59.88 54.34 52.66
CA LEU A 6 -58.95 53.67 53.59
C LEU A 6 -58.80 52.19 53.24
N ASP A 7 -59.89 51.54 52.84
CA ASP A 7 -59.88 50.15 52.38
C ASP A 7 -59.18 50.00 51.01
N PHE A 8 -59.35 50.98 50.11
CA PHE A 8 -58.60 51.09 48.86
C PHE A 8 -57.09 51.27 49.11
N THR A 9 -56.69 52.13 50.05
CA THR A 9 -55.28 52.28 50.45
C THR A 9 -54.71 50.98 51.02
N ARG A 10 -55.47 50.24 51.86
CA ARG A 10 -55.04 48.94 52.37
C ARG A 10 -54.79 47.94 51.23
N ARG A 11 -55.76 47.77 50.31
CA ARG A 11 -55.59 46.88 49.14
C ARG A 11 -54.39 47.28 48.27
N HIS A 12 -54.12 48.57 48.09
CA HIS A 12 -52.92 49.04 47.39
C HIS A 12 -51.62 48.70 48.13
N ILE A 13 -51.59 48.80 49.46
CA ILE A 13 -50.43 48.40 50.28
C ILE A 13 -50.22 46.87 50.17
N ASP A 14 -51.29 46.08 50.30
CA ASP A 14 -51.21 44.62 50.20
C ASP A 14 -50.77 44.17 48.79
N GLN A 15 -51.23 44.85 47.74
CA GLN A 15 -50.77 44.65 46.36
C GLN A 15 -49.27 44.98 46.23
N ILE A 16 -48.81 46.12 46.74
CA ILE A 16 -47.39 46.51 46.72
C ILE A 16 -46.52 45.51 47.51
N VAL A 17 -47.01 44.97 48.63
CA VAL A 17 -46.33 43.92 49.41
C VAL A 17 -46.29 42.61 48.63
N SER A 18 -47.37 42.22 47.95
CA SER A 18 -47.43 41.05 47.08
C SER A 18 -46.45 41.17 45.90
N GLU A 19 -46.43 42.31 45.22
CA GLU A 19 -45.50 42.61 44.13
C GLU A 19 -44.04 42.63 44.60
N LYS A 20 -43.76 43.24 45.77
CA LYS A 20 -42.43 43.21 46.40
C LYS A 20 -41.98 41.78 46.73
N ASN A 21 -42.87 40.96 47.29
CA ASN A 21 -42.55 39.57 47.61
C ASN A 21 -42.35 38.73 46.33
N SER A 22 -43.18 38.96 45.31
CA SER A 22 -43.00 38.38 43.96
C SER A 22 -41.66 38.77 43.34
N LEU A 23 -41.26 40.05 43.47
CA LEU A 23 -39.98 40.55 42.98
C LEU A 23 -38.79 39.92 43.74
N VAL A 24 -38.85 39.84 45.07
CA VAL A 24 -37.80 39.18 45.89
C VAL A 24 -37.66 37.69 45.54
N LEU A 25 -38.77 36.98 45.31
CA LEU A 25 -38.75 35.59 44.85
C LEU A 25 -38.17 35.47 43.43
N LYS A 26 -38.48 36.41 42.51
CA LYS A 26 -37.87 36.48 41.18
C LYS A 26 -36.36 36.76 41.26
N CYS A 27 -35.91 37.68 42.11
CA CYS A 27 -34.48 37.97 42.32
C CYS A 27 -33.73 36.73 42.82
N ARG A 28 -34.23 36.04 43.85
CA ARG A 28 -33.65 34.78 44.32
C ARG A 28 -33.62 33.69 43.23
N ALA A 29 -34.72 33.53 42.49
CA ALA A 29 -34.78 32.58 41.38
C ALA A 29 -33.85 32.94 40.21
N ILE A 30 -33.50 34.22 40.02
CA ILE A 30 -32.48 34.68 39.06
C ILE A 30 -31.08 34.41 39.60
N GLU A 31 -30.79 34.72 40.87
CA GLU A 31 -29.52 34.40 41.52
C GLU A 31 -29.20 32.90 41.49
N ASP A 32 -30.17 32.04 41.81
CA ASP A 32 -29.97 30.59 41.85
C ASP A 32 -29.83 29.99 40.44
N LYS A 33 -30.52 30.55 39.44
CA LYS A 33 -30.26 30.25 38.02
C LYS A 33 -28.86 30.70 37.59
N MET A 34 -28.41 31.88 38.03
CA MET A 34 -27.08 32.40 37.71
C MET A 34 -25.98 31.54 38.34
N LYS A 35 -26.15 31.10 39.59
CA LYS A 35 -25.26 30.12 40.26
C LYS A 35 -25.19 28.79 39.49
N LEU A 36 -26.34 28.28 39.03
CA LEU A 36 -26.41 27.05 38.23
C LEU A 36 -25.71 27.19 36.87
N VAL A 37 -25.96 28.30 36.15
CA VAL A 37 -25.31 28.57 34.86
C VAL A 37 -23.80 28.78 35.00
N ASN A 38 -23.36 29.53 36.03
CA ASN A 38 -21.93 29.69 36.31
C ASN A 38 -21.26 28.35 36.60
N LYS A 39 -21.88 27.48 37.41
CA LYS A 39 -21.35 26.13 37.66
C LYS A 39 -21.29 25.28 36.38
N GLN A 40 -22.33 25.32 35.54
CA GLN A 40 -22.34 24.63 34.25
C GLN A 40 -21.25 25.17 33.30
N LEU A 41 -20.95 26.47 33.34
CA LEU A 41 -19.84 27.06 32.60
C LEU A 41 -18.49 26.58 33.13
N GLU A 42 -18.24 26.64 34.44
CA GLU A 42 -17.02 26.14 35.05
C GLU A 42 -16.77 24.65 34.76
N ASP A 43 -17.81 23.81 34.86
CA ASP A 43 -17.68 22.36 34.62
C ASP A 43 -17.46 22.06 33.13
N SER A 44 -18.01 22.90 32.23
CA SER A 44 -17.72 22.87 30.79
C SER A 44 -16.28 23.32 30.46
N GLU A 45 -15.77 24.35 31.13
CA GLU A 45 -14.38 24.83 30.97
C GLU A 45 -13.37 23.81 31.52
N LYS A 46 -13.65 23.17 32.65
CA LYS A 46 -12.87 22.03 33.17
C LYS A 46 -12.83 20.89 32.14
N TYR A 47 -13.98 20.47 31.62
CA TYR A 47 -14.05 19.42 30.59
C TYR A 47 -13.28 19.78 29.30
N LYS A 48 -13.41 21.02 28.82
CA LYS A 48 -12.64 21.53 27.67
C LYS A 48 -11.13 21.49 27.93
N SER A 49 -10.70 21.86 29.14
CA SER A 49 -9.30 21.90 29.54
C SER A 49 -8.71 20.49 29.68
N GLU A 50 -9.47 19.54 30.24
CA GLU A 50 -9.12 18.12 30.25
C GLU A 50 -9.03 17.54 28.83
N TYR A 51 -9.98 17.87 27.95
CA TYR A 51 -9.97 17.39 26.57
C TYR A 51 -8.73 17.88 25.81
N LEU A 52 -8.40 19.17 25.92
CA LEU A 52 -7.18 19.76 25.36
C LEU A 52 -5.93 19.07 25.91
N LYS A 53 -5.85 18.89 27.24
CA LYS A 53 -4.71 18.20 27.86
C LYS A 53 -4.54 16.78 27.33
N ARG A 54 -5.62 15.99 27.24
CA ARG A 54 -5.56 14.61 26.69
C ARG A 54 -5.10 14.59 25.23
N TYR A 55 -5.44 15.62 24.45
CA TYR A 55 -5.00 15.78 23.07
C TYR A 55 -3.51 16.13 22.97
N ASP A 56 -3.02 17.06 23.81
CA ASP A 56 -1.61 17.41 23.90
C ASP A 56 -0.75 16.24 24.43
N ASP A 57 -1.21 15.52 25.45
CA ASP A 57 -0.57 14.31 25.97
C ASP A 57 -0.44 13.25 24.85
N ALA A 58 -1.51 13.01 24.08
CA ALA A 58 -1.48 12.09 22.94
C ALA A 58 -0.56 12.54 21.79
N ILE A 59 -0.43 13.85 21.54
CA ILE A 59 0.55 14.40 20.59
C ILE A 59 1.98 14.17 21.11
N ASN A 60 2.22 14.35 22.40
CA ASN A 60 3.53 14.17 23.00
C ASN A 60 3.96 12.70 23.01
N ASP A 61 3.05 11.77 23.29
CA ASP A 61 3.33 10.33 23.19
C ASP A 61 3.56 9.88 21.74
N LYS A 62 2.81 10.44 20.77
CA LYS A 62 3.07 10.23 19.34
C LYS A 62 4.46 10.73 18.91
N LYS A 63 4.94 11.85 19.47
CA LYS A 63 6.30 12.37 19.21
C LYS A 63 7.36 11.43 19.78
N LYS A 64 7.27 11.06 21.07
CA LYS A 64 8.20 10.09 21.71
C LYS A 64 8.33 8.81 20.88
N LEU A 65 7.20 8.24 20.46
CA LEU A 65 7.17 7.03 19.64
C LEU A 65 7.86 7.22 18.28
N ALA A 66 7.72 8.38 17.64
CA ALA A 66 8.43 8.70 16.41
C ALA A 66 9.95 8.86 16.64
N ASP A 67 10.35 9.51 17.73
CA ASP A 67 11.76 9.67 18.12
C ASP A 67 12.41 8.32 18.47
N GLU A 68 11.68 7.41 19.13
CA GLU A 68 12.08 6.03 19.38
C GLU A 68 12.26 5.23 18.08
N TYR A 69 11.31 5.33 17.13
CA TYR A 69 11.45 4.68 15.82
C TYR A 69 12.62 5.23 15.01
N ALA A 70 12.82 6.55 14.99
CA ALA A 70 13.95 7.18 14.31
C ALA A 70 15.30 6.75 14.94
N SER A 71 15.37 6.72 16.27
CA SER A 71 16.55 6.23 17.01
C SER A 71 16.84 4.75 16.69
N ARG A 72 15.81 3.91 16.63
CA ARG A 72 15.94 2.49 16.26
C ARG A 72 16.37 2.31 14.80
N MET A 73 15.86 3.11 13.88
CA MET A 73 16.29 3.12 12.47
C MET A 73 17.77 3.48 12.34
N ASN A 74 18.21 4.56 13.01
CA ASN A 74 19.61 5.01 12.97
C ASN A 74 20.56 3.93 13.53
N ASN A 75 20.19 3.28 14.64
CA ASN A 75 20.96 2.17 15.20
C ASN A 75 21.07 0.99 14.21
N LEU A 76 19.95 0.55 13.61
CA LEU A 76 19.95 -0.53 12.61
C LEU A 76 20.75 -0.17 11.34
N GLN A 77 20.78 1.11 10.94
CA GLN A 77 21.61 1.58 9.83
C GLN A 77 23.10 1.58 10.19
N GLY A 78 23.45 1.91 11.44
CA GLY A 78 24.81 1.76 11.98
C GLY A 78 25.26 0.29 12.03
N ASP A 79 24.43 -0.59 12.58
CA ASP A 79 24.67 -2.03 12.65
C ASP A 79 24.86 -2.65 11.26
N ASN A 80 24.01 -2.30 10.30
CA ASN A 80 24.13 -2.74 8.91
C ASN A 80 25.42 -2.23 8.24
N SER A 81 25.82 -0.99 8.53
CA SER A 81 27.09 -0.42 8.03
C SER A 81 28.30 -1.17 8.61
N SER A 82 28.31 -1.41 9.92
CA SER A 82 29.36 -2.19 10.59
C SER A 82 29.40 -3.65 10.09
N LEU A 83 28.24 -4.28 9.86
CA LEU A 83 28.15 -5.61 9.28
C LEU A 83 28.73 -5.64 7.86
N LYS A 84 28.40 -4.66 7.02
CA LYS A 84 28.93 -4.52 5.65
C LYS A 84 30.45 -4.33 5.65
N GLU A 85 31.00 -3.53 6.57
CA GLU A 85 32.44 -3.38 6.77
C GLU A 85 33.09 -4.69 7.21
N ARG A 86 32.48 -5.43 8.16
CA ARG A 86 32.95 -6.75 8.60
C ARG A 86 32.91 -7.79 7.48
N CYS A 87 31.89 -7.80 6.63
CA CYS A 87 31.85 -8.66 5.45
C CYS A 87 32.96 -8.29 4.45
N SER A 88 33.21 -6.99 4.24
CA SER A 88 34.29 -6.50 3.37
C SER A 88 35.69 -6.87 3.89
N SER A 89 35.93 -6.76 5.21
CA SER A 89 37.21 -7.16 5.80
C SER A 89 37.41 -8.67 5.80
N LEU A 90 36.37 -9.46 6.11
CA LEU A 90 36.41 -10.93 6.02
C LEU A 90 36.70 -11.40 4.60
N MET A 91 36.07 -10.79 3.59
CA MET A 91 36.32 -11.11 2.17
C MET A 91 37.79 -10.88 1.80
N LYS A 92 38.37 -9.73 2.21
CA LYS A 92 39.80 -9.45 2.00
C LYS A 92 40.70 -10.47 2.68
N THR A 93 40.43 -10.84 3.95
CA THR A 93 41.22 -11.87 4.65
C THR A 93 41.11 -13.25 4.01
N LEU A 94 39.93 -13.60 3.46
CA LEU A 94 39.72 -14.85 2.74
C LEU A 94 40.52 -14.88 1.42
N ASP A 95 40.56 -13.76 0.69
CA ASP A 95 41.33 -13.68 -0.55
C ASP A 95 42.85 -13.66 -0.31
N SER A 96 43.32 -13.03 0.78
CA SER A 96 44.71 -13.19 1.26
C SER A 96 45.03 -14.64 1.60
N ALA A 97 44.17 -15.33 2.36
CA ALA A 97 44.38 -16.73 2.73
C ALA A 97 44.37 -17.68 1.52
N LYS A 98 43.55 -17.42 0.48
CA LYS A 98 43.61 -18.13 -0.81
C LYS A 98 44.96 -17.93 -1.50
N GLN A 99 45.46 -16.69 -1.56
CA GLN A 99 46.76 -16.39 -2.18
C GLN A 99 47.90 -17.09 -1.42
N GLU A 100 47.93 -17.01 -0.09
CA GLU A 100 48.91 -17.73 0.74
C GLU A 100 48.84 -19.24 0.51
N THR A 101 47.64 -19.82 0.40
CA THR A 101 47.45 -21.25 0.11
C THR A 101 48.01 -21.64 -1.27
N LEU A 102 47.85 -20.78 -2.28
CA LEU A 102 48.45 -20.99 -3.61
C LEU A 102 49.99 -20.83 -3.57
N ASP A 103 50.51 -19.89 -2.78
CA ASP A 103 51.95 -19.70 -2.59
C ASP A 103 52.59 -20.87 -1.85
N TRP A 104 51.91 -21.42 -0.84
CA TRP A 104 52.32 -22.64 -0.14
C TRP A 104 52.26 -23.88 -1.04
N ARG A 105 51.23 -24.01 -1.89
CA ARG A 105 51.16 -25.07 -2.90
C ARG A 105 52.37 -25.00 -3.86
N ARG A 106 52.66 -23.84 -4.45
CA ARG A 106 53.82 -23.69 -5.35
C ARG A 106 55.16 -23.96 -4.65
N LYS A 107 55.30 -23.62 -3.36
CA LYS A 107 56.48 -23.99 -2.55
C LYS A 107 56.57 -25.50 -2.34
N TYR A 108 55.47 -26.17 -2.01
CA TYR A 108 55.40 -27.62 -1.83
C TYR A 108 55.75 -28.36 -3.12
N ASP A 109 55.12 -27.98 -4.24
CA ASP A 109 55.37 -28.59 -5.56
C ASP A 109 56.84 -28.43 -5.99
N GLN A 110 57.48 -27.30 -5.65
CA GLN A 110 58.91 -27.08 -5.90
C GLN A 110 59.80 -27.97 -5.01
N VAL A 111 59.45 -28.16 -3.73
CA VAL A 111 60.18 -29.06 -2.82
C VAL A 111 60.05 -30.51 -3.28
N LEU A 112 58.84 -30.94 -3.65
CA LEU A 112 58.57 -32.28 -4.17
C LEU A 112 59.31 -32.55 -5.48
N SER A 113 59.37 -31.56 -6.39
CA SER A 113 60.18 -31.64 -7.61
C SER A 113 61.68 -31.76 -7.33
N LYS A 114 62.20 -31.02 -6.34
CA LYS A 114 63.60 -31.10 -5.90
C LYS A 114 63.93 -32.40 -5.18
N GLN A 115 62.98 -32.97 -4.44
CA GLN A 115 63.10 -34.28 -3.81
C GLN A 115 63.19 -35.36 -4.88
N LYS A 116 62.23 -35.39 -5.82
CA LYS A 116 62.24 -36.38 -6.90
C LYS A 116 63.53 -36.33 -7.73
N ALA A 117 64.01 -35.14 -8.10
CA ALA A 117 65.28 -35.02 -8.84
C ALA A 117 66.50 -35.57 -8.07
N ARG A 118 66.49 -35.54 -6.73
CA ARG A 118 67.50 -36.19 -5.88
C ARG A 118 67.29 -37.70 -5.77
N GLU A 119 66.06 -38.16 -5.66
CA GLU A 119 65.72 -39.58 -5.67
C GLU A 119 66.17 -40.24 -6.98
N ASP A 120 65.82 -39.64 -8.13
CA ASP A 120 66.26 -40.04 -9.47
C ASP A 120 67.81 -40.05 -9.58
N GLN A 121 68.51 -39.03 -9.04
CA GLN A 121 69.97 -39.02 -8.95
C GLN A 121 70.51 -40.19 -8.12
N THR A 122 70.03 -40.38 -6.89
CA THR A 122 70.52 -41.47 -6.01
C THR A 122 70.21 -42.85 -6.58
N ALA A 123 69.10 -43.02 -7.31
CA ALA A 123 68.79 -44.26 -8.02
C ALA A 123 69.85 -44.57 -9.10
N SER A 124 70.25 -43.56 -9.90
CA SER A 124 71.33 -43.71 -10.88
C SER A 124 72.69 -44.03 -10.25
N GLU A 125 73.02 -43.40 -9.11
CA GLU A 125 74.25 -43.68 -8.36
C GLU A 125 74.26 -45.11 -7.80
N ILE A 126 73.11 -45.59 -7.30
CA ILE A 126 72.91 -46.96 -6.85
C ILE A 126 73.03 -47.96 -8.02
N GLU A 127 72.55 -47.63 -9.22
CA GLU A 127 72.69 -48.50 -10.41
C GLU A 127 74.15 -48.57 -10.90
N VAL A 128 74.88 -47.46 -10.89
CA VAL A 128 76.32 -47.41 -11.16
C VAL A 128 77.11 -48.21 -10.10
N LEU A 129 76.74 -48.12 -8.83
CA LEU A 129 77.36 -48.93 -7.77
C LEU A 129 77.05 -50.42 -7.90
N LYS A 130 75.82 -50.80 -8.25
CA LYS A 130 75.42 -52.21 -8.50
C LYS A 130 76.19 -52.81 -9.68
N SER A 131 76.25 -52.13 -10.82
CA SER A 131 77.00 -52.58 -12.01
C SER A 131 78.51 -52.63 -11.76
N ARG A 132 79.05 -51.75 -10.91
CA ARG A 132 80.44 -51.84 -10.42
C ARG A 132 80.65 -53.03 -9.48
N SER A 133 79.69 -53.37 -8.63
CA SER A 133 79.74 -54.52 -7.71
C SER A 133 79.76 -55.84 -8.49
N THR A 134 78.79 -56.05 -9.39
CA THR A 134 78.74 -57.27 -10.21
C THR A 134 79.98 -57.44 -11.10
N ALA A 135 80.54 -56.34 -11.63
CA ALA A 135 81.80 -56.36 -12.34
C ALA A 135 83.03 -56.64 -11.42
N ALA A 136 82.97 -56.32 -10.14
CA ALA A 136 84.02 -56.68 -9.17
C ALA A 136 83.89 -58.16 -8.74
N GLU A 137 82.66 -58.62 -8.49
CA GLU A 137 82.33 -60.02 -8.20
C GLU A 137 82.75 -60.96 -9.33
N ALA A 138 82.50 -60.58 -10.60
CA ALA A 138 82.94 -61.35 -11.76
C ALA A 138 84.48 -61.46 -11.87
N ARG A 139 85.22 -60.39 -11.55
CA ARG A 139 86.70 -60.43 -11.47
C ARG A 139 87.19 -61.31 -10.33
N LEU A 140 86.49 -61.28 -9.18
CA LEU A 140 86.82 -62.08 -8.00
C LEU A 140 86.56 -63.57 -8.26
N ALA A 141 85.50 -63.92 -9.00
CA ALA A 141 85.24 -65.28 -9.45
C ALA A 141 86.36 -65.81 -10.38
N ALA A 142 86.73 -65.04 -11.41
CA ALA A 142 87.83 -65.41 -12.32
C ALA A 142 89.18 -65.55 -11.59
N ALA A 143 89.44 -64.70 -10.58
CA ALA A 143 90.65 -64.80 -9.75
C ALA A 143 90.66 -66.03 -8.83
N ARG A 144 89.49 -66.52 -8.39
CA ARG A 144 89.37 -67.80 -7.65
C ARG A 144 89.64 -68.99 -8.57
N GLU A 145 88.98 -69.04 -9.73
CA GLU A 145 89.17 -70.09 -10.74
C GLU A 145 90.65 -70.21 -11.17
N GLN A 146 91.34 -69.08 -11.36
CA GLN A 146 92.77 -69.06 -11.66
C GLN A 146 93.62 -69.59 -10.48
N ALA A 147 93.26 -69.29 -9.22
CA ALA A 147 93.98 -69.77 -8.05
C ALA A 147 93.76 -71.26 -7.78
N GLU A 148 92.53 -71.76 -8.00
CA GLU A 148 92.16 -73.17 -7.89
C GLU A 148 92.91 -74.00 -8.95
N SER A 149 92.93 -73.56 -10.21
CA SER A 149 93.70 -74.21 -11.28
C SER A 149 95.22 -74.24 -10.99
N ALA A 150 95.78 -73.16 -10.43
CA ALA A 150 97.19 -73.13 -10.02
C ALA A 150 97.50 -74.06 -8.84
N GLN A 151 96.55 -74.29 -7.93
CA GLN A 151 96.70 -75.31 -6.87
C GLN A 151 96.69 -76.72 -7.46
N GLU A 152 95.78 -77.04 -8.39
CA GLU A 152 95.71 -78.36 -9.01
C GLU A 152 97.02 -78.71 -9.74
N GLU A 153 97.61 -77.77 -10.48
CA GLU A 153 98.91 -77.98 -11.14
C GLU A 153 100.04 -78.22 -10.12
N ALA A 154 100.09 -77.42 -9.04
CA ALA A 154 101.07 -77.59 -7.97
C ALA A 154 100.96 -78.96 -7.28
N GLU A 155 99.73 -79.46 -7.07
CA GLU A 155 99.52 -80.81 -6.55
C GLU A 155 99.92 -81.91 -7.55
N GLU A 156 99.71 -81.71 -8.85
CA GLU A 156 100.26 -82.64 -9.86
C GLU A 156 101.79 -82.70 -9.82
N TRP A 157 102.47 -81.55 -9.76
CA TRP A 157 103.93 -81.51 -9.67
C TRP A 157 104.46 -82.23 -8.42
N LYS A 158 103.76 -82.07 -7.29
CA LYS A 158 104.05 -82.83 -6.06
C LYS A 158 103.90 -84.34 -6.27
N ARG A 159 102.79 -84.81 -6.86
CA ARG A 159 102.56 -86.24 -7.16
C ARG A 159 103.64 -86.81 -8.10
N LYS A 160 104.11 -86.03 -9.07
CA LYS A 160 105.21 -86.39 -10.00
C LYS A 160 106.54 -86.53 -9.26
N TYR A 161 106.88 -85.60 -8.36
CA TYR A 161 108.09 -85.66 -7.52
C TYR A 161 108.10 -86.88 -6.58
N ASP A 162 106.98 -87.12 -5.89
CA ASP A 162 106.82 -88.24 -4.94
C ASP A 162 106.92 -89.62 -5.62
N PHE A 163 106.80 -89.72 -6.96
CA PHE A 163 107.09 -90.94 -7.72
C PHE A 163 108.61 -91.14 -7.90
N ALA A 164 109.30 -90.15 -8.46
CA ALA A 164 110.74 -90.22 -8.76
C ALA A 164 111.60 -90.50 -7.50
N VAL A 165 111.24 -89.91 -6.35
CA VAL A 165 111.96 -90.15 -5.08
C VAL A 165 111.86 -91.60 -4.58
N ARG A 166 110.77 -92.32 -4.89
CA ARG A 166 110.63 -93.74 -4.55
C ARG A 166 111.46 -94.61 -5.47
N GLU A 167 111.45 -94.34 -6.77
CA GLU A 167 112.22 -95.09 -7.77
C GLU A 167 113.73 -95.04 -7.46
N ALA A 168 114.27 -93.84 -7.20
CA ALA A 168 115.68 -93.64 -6.84
C ALA A 168 116.13 -94.44 -5.60
N LYS A 169 115.27 -94.58 -4.57
CA LYS A 169 115.59 -95.37 -3.37
C LYS A 169 115.77 -96.86 -3.68
N THR A 170 114.94 -97.43 -4.57
CA THR A 170 115.05 -98.86 -4.95
C THR A 170 116.28 -99.21 -5.80
N ALA A 171 116.95 -98.21 -6.36
CA ALA A 171 118.25 -98.39 -7.02
C ALA A 171 119.40 -98.48 -6.01
N LEU A 172 119.34 -97.68 -4.93
CA LEU A 172 120.38 -97.59 -3.90
C LEU A 172 120.58 -98.93 -3.16
N GLU A 173 119.48 -99.58 -2.76
CA GLU A 173 119.51 -100.84 -2.00
C GLU A 173 120.15 -102.01 -2.76
N LYS A 174 120.16 -101.96 -4.11
CA LYS A 174 120.76 -103.00 -4.95
C LYS A 174 122.29 -102.89 -5.06
N ALA A 175 122.88 -101.75 -4.71
CA ALA A 175 124.34 -101.57 -4.73
C ALA A 175 125.01 -102.13 -3.46
N ALA A 176 124.34 -102.04 -2.31
CA ALA A 176 124.91 -102.36 -1.00
C ALA A 176 125.39 -103.81 -0.84
N THR A 177 124.72 -104.77 -1.49
CA THR A 177 124.98 -106.22 -1.34
C THR A 177 126.24 -106.72 -2.05
N ALA A 178 126.94 -105.88 -2.81
CA ALA A 178 128.16 -106.25 -3.51
C ALA A 178 129.45 -106.11 -2.64
N GLN A 179 129.43 -105.20 -1.66
CA GLN A 179 130.65 -104.63 -1.06
C GLN A 179 131.28 -105.47 0.07
N GLU A 180 130.51 -106.39 0.67
CA GLU A 180 130.86 -107.13 1.88
C GLU A 180 132.11 -108.04 1.76
N ARG A 181 132.53 -108.36 0.52
CA ARG A 181 133.73 -109.16 0.22
C ARG A 181 135.06 -108.41 0.33
N SER A 182 135.06 -107.07 0.45
CA SER A 182 136.28 -106.26 0.63
C SER A 182 136.89 -106.36 2.05
N SER A 183 136.17 -106.96 3.00
CA SER A 183 136.40 -106.89 4.45
C SER A 183 137.70 -107.52 5.00
N LYS A 184 138.63 -107.99 4.16
CA LYS A 184 139.98 -108.43 4.58
C LYS A 184 141.10 -107.45 4.26
N GLU A 185 140.80 -106.37 3.53
CA GLU A 185 141.66 -105.19 3.40
C GLU A 185 141.40 -104.19 4.55
N ILE A 186 140.94 -104.67 5.71
CA ILE A 186 140.46 -103.83 6.83
C ILE A 186 141.58 -103.43 7.80
N GLN A 187 142.65 -104.21 7.97
CA GLN A 187 143.62 -103.92 9.04
C GLN A 187 144.47 -102.66 8.79
N LEU A 188 144.75 -102.32 7.52
CA LEU A 188 145.34 -101.01 7.14
C LEU A 188 144.28 -99.91 6.98
N ARG A 189 143.00 -100.29 6.97
CA ARG A 189 141.85 -99.38 6.96
C ARG A 189 141.48 -98.95 8.37
N GLU A 190 141.86 -99.69 9.42
CA GLU A 190 141.43 -99.41 10.80
C GLU A 190 141.98 -98.08 11.34
N ASP A 191 143.19 -97.69 10.95
CA ASP A 191 143.77 -96.39 11.33
C ASP A 191 143.17 -95.23 10.50
N SER A 192 142.93 -95.45 9.20
CA SER A 192 142.16 -94.50 8.35
C SER A 192 140.74 -94.30 8.90
N LEU A 193 140.09 -95.40 9.30
CA LEU A 193 138.76 -95.39 9.91
C LEU A 193 138.72 -94.59 11.21
N ARG A 194 139.79 -94.55 12.02
CA ARG A 194 139.82 -93.72 13.25
C ARG A 194 139.81 -92.23 12.92
N GLU A 195 140.46 -91.82 11.84
CA GLU A 195 140.47 -90.43 11.35
C GLU A 195 139.16 -90.08 10.62
N GLU A 196 138.65 -90.99 9.78
CA GLU A 196 137.33 -90.91 9.12
C GLU A 196 136.17 -90.87 10.14
N PHE A 197 136.22 -91.66 11.22
CA PHE A 197 135.23 -91.59 12.31
C PHE A 197 135.31 -90.26 13.07
N SER A 198 136.51 -89.69 13.25
CA SER A 198 136.66 -88.35 13.86
C SER A 198 136.01 -87.27 12.98
N HIS A 199 136.28 -87.30 11.67
CA HIS A 199 135.68 -86.36 10.72
C HIS A 199 134.16 -86.58 10.57
N SER A 200 133.69 -87.82 10.51
CA SER A 200 132.27 -88.13 10.40
C SER A 200 131.50 -87.80 11.68
N LEU A 201 132.11 -87.99 12.86
CA LEU A 201 131.52 -87.56 14.13
C LEU A 201 131.45 -86.03 14.20
N ALA A 202 132.46 -85.29 13.74
CA ALA A 202 132.40 -83.83 13.63
C ALA A 202 131.35 -83.34 12.61
N GLU A 203 131.20 -84.03 11.47
CA GLU A 203 130.13 -83.76 10.49
C GLU A 203 128.74 -84.02 11.09
N LYS A 204 128.59 -85.08 11.88
CA LYS A 204 127.34 -85.41 12.60
C LYS A 204 127.06 -84.45 13.75
N GLU A 205 128.08 -83.95 14.45
CA GLU A 205 127.99 -82.89 15.44
C GLU A 205 127.46 -81.59 14.80
N GLU A 206 127.93 -81.24 13.59
CA GLU A 206 127.44 -80.08 12.85
C GLU A 206 126.03 -80.29 12.27
N GLU A 207 125.71 -81.50 11.78
CA GLU A 207 124.36 -81.89 11.37
C GLU A 207 123.37 -81.83 12.56
N ILE A 208 123.82 -82.16 13.77
CA ILE A 208 123.05 -82.03 15.01
C ILE A 208 122.85 -80.56 15.38
N LYS A 209 123.87 -79.69 15.25
CA LYS A 209 123.71 -78.23 15.47
C LYS A 209 122.74 -77.60 14.47
N ASP A 210 122.86 -77.91 13.19
CA ASP A 210 121.94 -77.45 12.14
C ASP A 210 120.49 -77.90 12.41
N LYS A 211 120.29 -79.17 12.79
CA LYS A 211 118.98 -79.68 13.19
C LYS A 211 118.45 -79.01 14.46
N THR A 212 119.31 -78.75 15.45
CA THR A 212 118.93 -78.07 16.69
C THR A 212 118.49 -76.63 16.40
N ALA A 213 119.26 -75.86 15.61
CA ALA A 213 118.90 -74.52 15.19
C ALA A 213 117.59 -74.49 14.36
N LYS A 214 117.36 -75.51 13.51
CA LYS A 214 116.09 -75.66 12.78
C LYS A 214 114.91 -76.01 13.68
N VAL A 215 115.12 -76.79 14.74
CA VAL A 215 114.10 -77.06 15.78
C VAL A 215 113.81 -75.80 16.58
N GLU A 216 114.83 -75.09 17.08
CA GLU A 216 114.66 -73.83 17.81
C GLU A 216 113.92 -72.77 16.97
N HIS A 217 114.26 -72.64 15.68
CA HIS A 217 113.55 -71.74 14.78
C HIS A 217 112.09 -72.18 14.53
N ALA A 218 111.85 -73.48 14.35
CA ALA A 218 110.50 -74.02 14.21
C ALA A 218 109.67 -73.78 15.49
N GLU A 219 110.25 -73.96 16.67
CA GLU A 219 109.62 -73.68 17.96
C GLU A 219 109.29 -72.19 18.12
N GLN A 220 110.22 -71.29 17.76
CA GLN A 220 109.97 -69.84 17.75
C GLN A 220 108.77 -69.50 16.85
N CYS A 221 108.74 -70.00 15.60
CA CYS A 221 107.61 -69.83 14.69
C CYS A 221 106.30 -70.39 15.28
N LEU A 222 106.36 -71.54 15.97
CA LEU A 222 105.21 -72.14 16.66
C LEU A 222 104.72 -71.26 17.83
N THR A 223 105.61 -70.56 18.55
CA THR A 223 105.21 -69.59 19.59
C THR A 223 104.52 -68.36 18.99
N THR A 224 105.04 -67.80 17.89
CA THR A 224 104.42 -66.67 17.18
C THR A 224 103.01 -67.03 16.69
N LEU A 225 102.86 -68.16 15.98
CA LEU A 225 101.56 -68.64 15.50
C LEU A 225 100.57 -68.90 16.64
N ARG A 226 101.03 -69.37 17.81
CA ARG A 226 100.18 -69.51 19.02
C ARG A 226 99.74 -68.18 19.62
N LEU A 227 100.52 -67.11 19.49
CA LEU A 227 100.13 -65.76 19.93
C LEU A 227 99.14 -65.13 18.94
N GLU A 228 99.39 -65.28 17.64
CA GLU A 228 98.49 -64.83 16.58
C GLU A 228 97.13 -65.55 16.65
N LEU A 229 97.12 -66.86 16.87
CA LEU A 229 95.89 -67.64 17.08
C LEU A 229 95.09 -67.11 18.28
N LYS A 230 95.74 -66.84 19.42
CA LYS A 230 95.09 -66.26 20.60
C LYS A 230 94.52 -64.86 20.33
N ALA A 231 95.20 -64.05 19.51
CA ALA A 231 94.72 -62.73 19.10
C ALA A 231 93.55 -62.81 18.11
N ALA A 232 93.49 -63.85 17.26
CA ALA A 232 92.35 -64.15 16.40
C ALA A 232 91.15 -64.63 17.23
N GLU A 233 91.37 -65.58 18.15
CA GLU A 233 90.34 -66.05 19.10
C GLU A 233 89.73 -64.90 19.90
N SER A 234 90.53 -63.96 20.41
CA SER A 234 90.00 -62.82 21.18
C SER A 234 89.14 -61.89 20.33
N LYS A 235 89.48 -61.69 19.04
CA LYS A 235 88.67 -60.92 18.08
C LYS A 235 87.37 -61.62 17.72
N ILE A 236 87.37 -62.94 17.56
CA ILE A 236 86.15 -63.72 17.33
C ILE A 236 85.21 -63.56 18.52
N ARG A 237 85.72 -63.68 19.76
CA ARG A 237 84.92 -63.50 20.98
C ARG A 237 84.34 -62.08 21.15
N SER A 238 85.04 -61.03 20.69
CA SER A 238 84.45 -59.67 20.68
C SER A 238 83.35 -59.54 19.62
N TYR A 239 83.55 -60.07 18.41
CA TYR A 239 82.51 -60.05 17.37
C TYR A 239 81.28 -60.89 17.77
N ASP A 240 81.44 -62.03 18.43
CA ASP A 240 80.30 -62.82 18.95
C ASP A 240 79.49 -62.03 20.01
N ALA A 241 80.15 -61.22 20.84
CA ALA A 241 79.49 -60.34 21.80
C ALA A 241 78.75 -59.18 21.11
N GLU A 242 79.36 -58.54 20.11
CA GLU A 242 78.74 -57.49 19.29
C GLU A 242 77.52 -58.01 18.51
N ILE A 243 77.66 -59.17 17.84
CA ILE A 243 76.57 -59.87 17.16
C ILE A 243 75.44 -60.23 18.13
N SER A 244 75.77 -60.63 19.36
CA SER A 244 74.77 -60.93 20.39
C SER A 244 74.03 -59.67 20.85
N SER A 245 74.73 -58.54 20.98
CA SER A 245 74.13 -57.22 21.29
C SER A 245 73.19 -56.76 20.18
N LEU A 246 73.64 -56.79 18.92
CA LEU A 246 72.83 -56.43 17.76
C LEU A 246 71.59 -57.33 17.61
N LYS A 247 71.70 -58.64 17.95
CA LYS A 247 70.54 -59.56 18.02
C LYS A 247 69.55 -59.26 19.14
N VAL A 248 69.91 -58.48 20.17
CA VAL A 248 68.95 -57.94 21.14
C VAL A 248 68.29 -56.70 20.56
N GLU A 249 69.07 -55.75 20.07
CA GLU A 249 68.56 -54.48 19.52
C GLU A 249 67.60 -54.70 18.34
N ILE A 250 67.91 -55.61 17.41
CA ILE A 250 67.02 -55.99 16.29
C ILE A 250 65.67 -56.52 16.79
N ARG A 251 65.64 -57.30 17.88
CA ARG A 251 64.39 -57.80 18.47
C ARG A 251 63.60 -56.68 19.12
N GLU A 252 64.25 -55.83 19.92
CA GLU A 252 63.58 -54.67 20.49
C GLU A 252 63.00 -53.73 19.42
N LEU A 253 63.69 -53.54 18.29
CA LEU A 253 63.21 -52.73 17.16
C LEU A 253 62.03 -53.40 16.44
N ALA A 254 62.03 -54.73 16.30
CA ALA A 254 60.90 -55.48 15.78
C ALA A 254 59.67 -55.37 16.71
N ASP A 255 59.85 -55.56 18.01
CA ASP A 255 58.79 -55.42 19.02
C ASP A 255 58.21 -53.99 19.01
N LYS A 256 59.07 -52.96 18.91
CA LYS A 256 58.66 -51.55 18.79
C LYS A 256 57.89 -51.29 17.49
N LEU A 257 58.28 -51.91 16.38
CA LEU A 257 57.60 -51.80 15.08
C LEU A 257 56.21 -52.46 15.10
N GLU A 258 56.08 -53.67 15.66
CA GLU A 258 54.79 -54.37 15.77
C GLU A 258 53.82 -53.64 16.73
N ASN A 259 54.35 -53.10 17.84
CA ASN A 259 53.59 -52.22 18.73
C ASN A 259 53.19 -50.87 18.10
N ALA A 260 53.91 -50.40 17.07
CA ALA A 260 53.51 -49.22 16.30
C ALA A 260 52.46 -49.58 15.24
N ASN A 261 52.62 -50.72 14.55
CA ASN A 261 51.71 -51.21 13.52
C ASN A 261 50.31 -51.52 14.07
N SER A 262 50.24 -52.25 15.18
CA SER A 262 48.97 -52.53 15.88
C SER A 262 48.25 -51.27 16.35
N LYS A 263 48.99 -50.24 16.80
CA LYS A 263 48.43 -48.92 17.11
C LYS A 263 47.90 -48.22 15.86
N ALA A 264 48.64 -48.22 14.75
CA ALA A 264 48.22 -47.64 13.48
C ALA A 264 46.90 -48.25 12.98
N GLN A 265 46.80 -49.58 12.96
CA GLN A 265 45.56 -50.31 12.63
C GLN A 265 44.40 -49.93 13.59
N SER A 266 44.68 -49.74 14.89
CA SER A 266 43.66 -49.29 15.85
C SER A 266 43.18 -47.85 15.63
N PHE A 267 43.98 -46.99 14.99
CA PHE A 267 43.58 -45.65 14.59
C PHE A 267 42.86 -45.64 13.23
N GLU A 268 43.29 -46.48 12.28
CA GLU A 268 42.62 -46.69 11.00
C GLU A 268 41.18 -47.18 11.19
N GLY A 269 40.97 -48.18 12.04
CA GLY A 269 39.62 -48.65 12.39
C GLY A 269 38.73 -47.57 13.02
N LYS A 270 39.31 -46.69 13.86
CA LYS A 270 38.58 -45.53 14.43
C LYS A 270 38.26 -44.47 13.38
N ALA A 271 39.18 -44.20 12.46
CA ALA A 271 38.96 -43.26 11.36
C ALA A 271 37.85 -43.75 10.43
N MET A 272 37.79 -45.05 10.14
CA MET A 272 36.71 -45.65 9.34
C MET A 272 35.33 -45.49 10.02
N ILE A 273 35.25 -45.69 11.34
CA ILE A 273 34.00 -45.48 12.11
C ILE A 273 33.58 -44.01 12.06
N LEU A 274 34.51 -43.07 12.30
CA LEU A 274 34.21 -41.63 12.28
C LEU A 274 33.77 -41.13 10.89
N GLU A 275 34.33 -41.66 9.81
CA GLU A 275 33.90 -41.33 8.45
C GLU A 275 32.50 -41.91 8.14
N GLN A 276 32.17 -43.11 8.65
CA GLN A 276 30.81 -43.66 8.55
C GLN A 276 29.78 -42.85 9.37
N GLU A 277 30.13 -42.42 10.59
CA GLU A 277 29.29 -41.53 11.41
C GLU A 277 29.06 -40.18 10.72
N LYS A 278 30.10 -39.58 10.13
CA LYS A 278 30.02 -38.37 9.33
C LYS A 278 29.06 -38.54 8.14
N ILE A 279 29.23 -39.59 7.33
CA ILE A 279 28.34 -39.86 6.18
C ILE A 279 26.88 -40.03 6.62
N TYR A 280 26.64 -40.74 7.74
CA TYR A 280 25.30 -40.87 8.30
C TYR A 280 24.71 -39.52 8.74
N LEU A 281 25.51 -38.66 9.39
CA LEU A 281 25.08 -37.32 9.80
C LEU A 281 24.82 -36.41 8.59
N GLU A 282 25.67 -36.43 7.56
CA GLU A 282 25.48 -35.68 6.31
C GLU A 282 24.18 -36.09 5.60
N GLN A 283 23.90 -37.40 5.49
CA GLN A 283 22.64 -37.91 4.96
C GLN A 283 21.43 -37.46 5.80
N LYS A 284 21.54 -37.55 7.12
CA LYS A 284 20.48 -37.11 8.04
C LYS A 284 20.18 -35.62 7.89
N TYR A 285 21.20 -34.76 7.94
CA TYR A 285 21.01 -33.31 7.77
C TYR A 285 20.47 -32.97 6.37
N SER A 286 20.91 -33.64 5.31
CA SER A 286 20.34 -33.50 3.96
C SER A 286 18.84 -33.81 3.94
N SER A 287 18.42 -34.91 4.59
CA SER A 287 17.00 -35.26 4.68
C SER A 287 16.16 -34.25 5.47
N GLU A 288 16.69 -33.69 6.56
CA GLU A 288 16.01 -32.63 7.33
C GLU A 288 15.98 -31.30 6.55
N PHE A 289 17.03 -30.93 5.82
CA PHE A 289 17.02 -29.75 4.93
C PHE A 289 15.94 -29.84 3.85
N ASN A 290 15.80 -31.00 3.21
CA ASN A 290 14.73 -31.25 2.24
C ASN A 290 13.34 -31.11 2.91
N ARG A 291 13.18 -31.69 4.10
CA ARG A 291 11.94 -31.58 4.90
C ARG A 291 11.61 -30.14 5.27
N PHE A 292 12.60 -29.32 5.65
CA PHE A 292 12.39 -27.90 5.92
C PHE A 292 11.98 -27.13 4.67
N ALA A 293 12.61 -27.38 3.51
CA ALA A 293 12.24 -26.76 2.23
C ALA A 293 10.80 -27.11 1.81
N GLU A 294 10.34 -28.35 2.01
CA GLU A 294 8.94 -28.70 1.78
C GLU A 294 7.97 -27.95 2.72
N VAL A 295 8.34 -27.76 3.99
CA VAL A 295 7.52 -27.02 4.96
C VAL A 295 7.48 -25.53 4.62
N GLU A 296 8.60 -24.95 4.17
CA GLU A 296 8.67 -23.56 3.70
C GLU A 296 7.74 -23.33 2.49
N GLU A 297 7.76 -24.20 1.47
CA GLU A 297 6.84 -24.06 0.34
C GLU A 297 5.37 -24.27 0.74
N ARG A 298 5.07 -25.21 1.65
CA ARG A 298 3.72 -25.38 2.22
C ARG A 298 3.24 -24.10 2.91
N CYS A 299 4.08 -23.46 3.72
CA CYS A 299 3.78 -22.16 4.33
C CYS A 299 3.58 -21.08 3.26
N ARG A 300 4.46 -21.00 2.25
CA ARG A 300 4.37 -20.02 1.15
C ARG A 300 3.11 -20.21 0.28
N ILE A 301 2.57 -21.42 0.17
CA ILE A 301 1.28 -21.70 -0.47
C ILE A 301 0.14 -21.22 0.44
N ALA A 302 0.14 -21.62 1.72
CA ALA A 302 -0.88 -21.22 2.69
C ALA A 302 -0.98 -19.69 2.85
N GLU A 303 0.14 -18.95 2.83
CA GLU A 303 0.12 -17.49 2.83
C GLU A 303 -0.56 -16.87 1.60
N LYS A 304 -0.34 -17.45 0.41
CA LYS A 304 -0.98 -16.97 -0.83
C LYS A 304 -2.48 -17.25 -0.80
N GLU A 305 -2.90 -18.36 -0.23
CA GLU A 305 -4.31 -18.72 -0.07
C GLU A 305 -4.98 -17.84 0.98
N ALA A 306 -4.32 -17.59 2.12
CA ALA A 306 -4.76 -16.62 3.11
C ALA A 306 -4.92 -15.21 2.53
N ARG A 307 -3.94 -14.72 1.75
CA ARG A 307 -4.03 -13.41 1.06
C ARG A 307 -5.19 -13.35 0.06
N LYS A 308 -5.41 -14.40 -0.74
CA LYS A 308 -6.60 -14.49 -1.62
C LYS A 308 -7.91 -14.47 -0.81
N ALA A 309 -7.96 -15.15 0.33
CA ALA A 309 -9.13 -15.18 1.19
C ALA A 309 -9.43 -13.80 1.81
N THR A 310 -8.41 -13.07 2.29
CA THR A 310 -8.59 -11.68 2.77
C THR A 310 -9.00 -10.75 1.63
N GLU A 311 -8.36 -10.81 0.46
CA GLU A 311 -8.74 -10.00 -0.71
C GLU A 311 -10.17 -10.24 -1.17
N LEU A 312 -10.71 -11.46 -1.00
CA LEU A 312 -12.11 -11.78 -1.31
C LEU A 312 -13.06 -11.29 -0.21
N ALA A 313 -12.68 -11.38 1.06
CA ALA A 313 -13.44 -10.82 2.17
C ALA A 313 -13.55 -9.29 2.09
N ASP A 314 -12.43 -8.60 1.80
CA ASP A 314 -12.38 -7.15 1.62
C ASP A 314 -13.28 -6.68 0.47
N LYS A 315 -13.28 -7.43 -0.66
CA LYS A 315 -14.19 -7.16 -1.81
C LYS A 315 -15.64 -7.35 -1.42
N ALA A 316 -16.01 -8.47 -0.79
CA ALA A 316 -17.37 -8.72 -0.33
C ALA A 316 -17.85 -7.68 0.69
N GLN A 317 -16.97 -7.20 1.57
CA GLN A 317 -17.28 -6.11 2.51
C GLN A 317 -17.45 -4.77 1.78
N ALA A 318 -16.61 -4.44 0.80
CA ALA A 318 -16.75 -3.24 -0.02
C ALA A 318 -18.05 -3.24 -0.85
N GLU A 319 -18.40 -4.37 -1.45
CA GLU A 319 -19.65 -4.58 -2.18
C GLU A 319 -20.88 -4.48 -1.26
N SER A 320 -20.82 -5.07 -0.06
CA SER A 320 -21.87 -4.94 0.95
C SER A 320 -22.09 -3.48 1.39
N VAL A 321 -20.99 -2.74 1.62
CA VAL A 321 -21.03 -1.30 1.94
C VAL A 321 -21.56 -0.47 0.77
N ALA A 322 -21.24 -0.84 -0.49
CA ALA A 322 -21.78 -0.19 -1.67
C ALA A 322 -23.30 -0.41 -1.81
N ALA A 323 -23.76 -1.66 -1.71
CA ALA A 323 -25.18 -2.01 -1.77
C ALA A 323 -26.00 -1.37 -0.64
N GLN A 324 -25.45 -1.26 0.58
CA GLN A 324 -26.11 -0.57 1.68
C GLN A 324 -26.16 0.96 1.48
N LYS A 325 -25.17 1.57 0.82
CA LYS A 325 -25.24 2.98 0.40
C LYS A 325 -26.31 3.19 -0.67
N GLU A 326 -26.36 2.33 -1.69
CA GLU A 326 -27.37 2.37 -2.75
C GLU A 326 -28.79 2.20 -2.19
N LYS A 327 -29.00 1.24 -1.27
CA LYS A 327 -30.27 1.08 -0.54
C LYS A 327 -30.69 2.37 0.18
N ASN A 328 -29.76 3.05 0.85
CA ASN A 328 -30.04 4.33 1.52
C ASN A 328 -30.36 5.46 0.52
N GLU A 329 -29.71 5.47 -0.65
CA GLU A 329 -29.95 6.40 -1.77
C GLU A 329 -31.37 6.22 -2.34
N ILE A 330 -31.76 4.96 -2.60
CA ILE A 330 -33.10 4.58 -3.07
C ILE A 330 -34.14 4.95 -2.02
N GLN A 331 -33.90 4.68 -0.74
CA GLN A 331 -34.85 5.04 0.33
C GLN A 331 -35.03 6.56 0.44
N ARG A 332 -33.95 7.35 0.34
CA ARG A 332 -34.04 8.82 0.38
C ARG A 332 -34.80 9.38 -0.82
N THR A 333 -34.47 8.93 -2.02
CA THR A 333 -35.14 9.38 -3.25
C THR A 333 -36.61 8.93 -3.32
N ALA A 334 -36.97 7.80 -2.70
CA ALA A 334 -38.36 7.40 -2.50
C ALA A 334 -39.10 8.35 -1.53
N MET A 335 -38.50 8.70 -0.38
CA MET A 335 -39.08 9.70 0.55
C MET A 335 -39.22 11.08 -0.10
N GLU A 336 -38.25 11.52 -0.90
CA GLU A 336 -38.35 12.76 -1.68
C GLU A 336 -39.46 12.73 -2.73
N ARG A 337 -39.74 11.57 -3.34
CA ARG A 337 -40.85 11.39 -4.28
C ARG A 337 -42.20 11.43 -3.56
N LEU A 338 -42.35 10.73 -2.44
CA LEU A 338 -43.55 10.79 -1.59
C LEU A 338 -43.82 12.24 -1.14
N ALA A 339 -42.80 12.92 -0.62
CA ALA A 339 -42.91 14.32 -0.21
C ALA A 339 -43.18 15.30 -1.38
N ARG A 340 -43.04 14.89 -2.65
CA ARG A 340 -43.53 15.66 -3.82
C ARG A 340 -44.98 15.32 -4.15
N ILE A 341 -45.34 14.03 -4.10
CA ILE A 341 -46.71 13.54 -4.29
C ILE A 341 -47.66 14.21 -3.29
N GLU A 342 -47.37 14.16 -1.98
CA GLU A 342 -48.25 14.78 -0.98
C GLU A 342 -48.39 16.31 -1.13
N ARG A 343 -47.47 16.98 -1.82
CA ARG A 343 -47.58 18.42 -2.11
C ARG A 343 -48.47 18.67 -3.33
N ALA A 344 -48.42 17.80 -4.34
CA ALA A 344 -49.34 17.82 -5.46
C ALA A 344 -50.77 17.45 -5.00
N GLU A 345 -50.92 16.45 -4.13
CA GLU A 345 -52.22 16.04 -3.57
C GLU A 345 -52.88 17.17 -2.79
N ARG A 346 -52.16 17.84 -1.87
CA ARG A 346 -52.68 19.03 -1.17
C ARG A 346 -53.01 20.19 -2.11
N GLN A 347 -52.29 20.34 -3.23
CA GLN A 347 -52.61 21.35 -4.24
C GLN A 347 -53.87 20.98 -5.04
N ILE A 348 -54.07 19.70 -5.37
CA ILE A 348 -55.29 19.19 -6.00
C ILE A 348 -56.49 19.38 -5.06
N GLU A 349 -56.37 18.98 -3.79
CA GLU A 349 -57.43 19.14 -2.79
C GLU A 349 -57.83 20.62 -2.59
N ASN A 350 -56.87 21.54 -2.64
CA ASN A 350 -57.16 22.98 -2.65
C ASN A 350 -57.94 23.42 -3.90
N LEU A 351 -57.49 23.01 -5.09
CA LEU A 351 -58.17 23.31 -6.37
C LEU A 351 -59.56 22.66 -6.45
N GLU A 352 -59.77 21.50 -5.84
CA GLU A 352 -61.08 20.86 -5.74
C GLU A 352 -62.03 21.64 -4.83
N ARG A 353 -61.54 22.17 -3.68
CA ARG A 353 -62.33 23.08 -2.84
C ARG A 353 -62.68 24.38 -3.58
N GLU A 354 -61.70 25.04 -4.20
CA GLU A 354 -61.93 26.23 -5.04
C GLU A 354 -62.95 25.95 -6.17
N LYS A 355 -62.86 24.79 -6.83
CA LYS A 355 -63.85 24.34 -7.82
C LYS A 355 -65.25 24.21 -7.21
N THR A 356 -65.40 23.58 -6.04
CA THR A 356 -66.71 23.44 -5.40
C THR A 356 -67.29 24.78 -4.95
N ASP A 357 -66.47 25.73 -4.51
CA ASP A 357 -66.94 27.09 -4.18
C ASP A 357 -67.44 27.84 -5.42
N LEU A 358 -66.76 27.68 -6.56
CA LEU A 358 -67.20 28.21 -7.85
C LEU A 358 -68.47 27.51 -8.38
N GLU A 359 -68.61 26.20 -8.21
CA GLU A 359 -69.83 25.46 -8.57
C GLU A 359 -71.01 25.88 -7.68
N ASN A 360 -70.78 26.12 -6.39
CA ASN A 360 -71.76 26.67 -5.46
C ASN A 360 -72.18 28.11 -5.84
N GLU A 361 -71.24 28.97 -6.24
CA GLU A 361 -71.54 30.33 -6.69
C GLU A 361 -72.32 30.33 -8.02
N LEU A 362 -71.93 29.49 -8.98
CA LEU A 362 -72.69 29.30 -10.22
C LEU A 362 -74.11 28.76 -9.94
N HIS A 363 -74.30 27.92 -8.92
CA HIS A 363 -75.63 27.49 -8.52
C HIS A 363 -76.44 28.62 -7.88
N ARG A 364 -75.85 29.43 -6.98
CA ARG A 364 -76.49 30.64 -6.43
C ARG A 364 -76.92 31.60 -7.53
N ILE A 365 -76.04 31.87 -8.50
CA ILE A 365 -76.33 32.74 -9.64
C ILE A 365 -77.50 32.17 -10.46
N ARG A 366 -77.49 30.88 -10.83
CA ARG A 366 -78.60 30.24 -11.58
C ARG A 366 -79.94 30.25 -10.84
N VAL A 367 -79.94 30.11 -9.52
CA VAL A 367 -81.17 30.25 -8.72
C VAL A 367 -81.67 31.69 -8.78
N SER A 368 -80.79 32.68 -8.58
CA SER A 368 -81.17 34.10 -8.69
C SER A 368 -81.61 34.52 -10.10
N GLU A 369 -81.05 33.90 -11.14
CA GLU A 369 -81.46 34.05 -12.54
C GLU A 369 -82.86 33.46 -12.75
N MET A 370 -83.13 32.25 -12.27
CA MET A 370 -84.44 31.60 -12.36
C MET A 370 -85.53 32.34 -11.58
N ASP A 371 -85.20 32.87 -10.39
CA ASP A 371 -86.09 33.73 -9.61
C ASP A 371 -86.36 35.06 -10.32
N ALA A 372 -85.33 35.67 -10.93
CA ALA A 372 -85.47 36.90 -11.71
C ALA A 372 -86.34 36.68 -12.97
N VAL A 373 -86.12 35.59 -13.71
CA VAL A 373 -86.94 35.21 -14.89
C VAL A 373 -88.38 34.93 -14.47
N SER A 374 -88.61 34.23 -13.36
CA SER A 374 -89.95 33.96 -12.83
C SER A 374 -90.67 35.26 -12.41
N LYS A 375 -89.93 36.22 -11.84
CA LYS A 375 -90.44 37.55 -11.50
C LYS A 375 -90.71 38.42 -12.73
N VAL A 376 -89.89 38.31 -13.78
CA VAL A 376 -90.14 38.97 -15.08
C VAL A 376 -91.41 38.42 -15.71
N ALA A 377 -91.56 37.09 -15.83
CA ALA A 377 -92.77 36.46 -16.38
C ALA A 377 -94.05 36.84 -15.60
N LEU A 378 -93.98 36.99 -14.27
CA LEU A 378 -95.09 37.47 -13.46
C LEU A 378 -95.41 38.96 -13.70
N LEU A 379 -94.41 39.79 -13.98
CA LEU A 379 -94.61 41.19 -14.34
C LEU A 379 -95.15 41.33 -15.78
N GLU A 380 -94.66 40.53 -16.72
CA GLU A 380 -95.16 40.45 -18.10
C GLU A 380 -96.62 40.01 -18.13
N GLY A 381 -97.00 38.96 -17.39
CA GLY A 381 -98.40 38.55 -17.25
C GLY A 381 -99.30 39.64 -16.68
N ARG A 382 -98.82 40.44 -15.71
CA ARG A 382 -99.53 41.60 -15.17
C ARG A 382 -99.59 42.80 -16.12
N VAL A 383 -98.64 42.91 -17.06
CA VAL A 383 -98.69 43.89 -18.16
C VAL A 383 -99.73 43.43 -19.17
N GLU A 384 -99.73 42.16 -19.59
CA GLU A 384 -100.77 41.60 -20.46
C GLU A 384 -102.18 41.75 -19.86
N GLU A 385 -102.36 41.50 -18.55
CA GLU A 385 -103.62 41.75 -17.85
C GLU A 385 -104.03 43.21 -17.95
N ARG A 386 -103.09 44.15 -17.76
CA ARG A 386 -103.33 45.59 -17.87
C ARG A 386 -103.63 46.05 -19.29
N GLU A 387 -102.98 45.46 -20.29
CA GLU A 387 -103.26 45.72 -21.70
C GLU A 387 -104.66 45.23 -22.08
N LYS A 388 -105.08 44.05 -21.58
CA LYS A 388 -106.44 43.52 -21.75
C LYS A 388 -107.48 44.35 -20.99
N GLU A 389 -107.18 44.84 -19.78
CA GLU A 389 -108.02 45.82 -19.06
C GLU A 389 -108.18 47.10 -19.89
N ILE A 390 -107.08 47.69 -20.37
CA ILE A 390 -107.07 48.91 -21.20
C ILE A 390 -107.83 48.69 -22.51
N GLU A 391 -107.63 47.57 -23.20
CA GLU A 391 -108.35 47.26 -24.44
C GLU A 391 -109.85 47.06 -24.18
N SER A 392 -110.25 46.45 -23.06
CA SER A 392 -111.65 46.34 -22.66
C SER A 392 -112.28 47.71 -22.33
N LEU A 393 -111.52 48.62 -21.71
CA LEU A 393 -111.94 50.00 -21.43
C LEU A 393 -112.02 50.85 -22.70
N LEU A 394 -111.08 50.69 -23.64
CA LEU A 394 -111.13 51.32 -24.95
C LEU A 394 -112.29 50.79 -25.79
N LYS A 395 -112.56 49.49 -25.76
CA LYS A 395 -113.71 48.88 -26.43
C LYS A 395 -115.02 49.39 -25.87
N THR A 396 -115.22 49.35 -24.55
CA THR A 396 -116.45 49.85 -23.92
C THR A 396 -116.60 51.37 -24.06
N ASN A 397 -115.52 52.15 -24.06
CA ASN A 397 -115.57 53.57 -24.38
C ASN A 397 -115.93 53.84 -25.85
N ASN A 398 -115.43 53.02 -26.78
CA ASN A 398 -115.82 53.11 -28.20
C ASN A 398 -117.27 52.65 -28.43
N GLU A 399 -117.78 51.68 -27.68
CA GLU A 399 -119.20 51.28 -27.67
C GLU A 399 -120.09 52.40 -27.10
N GLN A 400 -119.68 53.05 -26.00
CA GLN A 400 -120.34 54.25 -25.44
C GLN A 400 -120.29 55.45 -26.40
N ARG A 401 -119.17 55.65 -27.11
CA ARG A 401 -119.05 56.67 -28.17
C ARG A 401 -119.98 56.34 -29.33
N ALA A 402 -120.03 55.09 -29.77
CA ALA A 402 -120.94 54.65 -30.84
C ALA A 402 -122.41 54.80 -30.44
N SER A 403 -122.80 54.47 -29.20
CA SER A 403 -124.17 54.72 -28.72
C SER A 403 -124.47 56.22 -28.60
N THR A 404 -123.50 57.04 -28.17
CA THR A 404 -123.67 58.50 -28.12
C THR A 404 -123.82 59.09 -29.52
N VAL A 405 -123.00 58.66 -30.48
CA VAL A 405 -123.13 59.03 -31.90
C VAL A 405 -124.46 58.56 -32.48
N LYS A 406 -124.96 57.37 -32.12
CA LYS A 406 -126.28 56.90 -32.53
C LYS A 406 -127.41 57.75 -31.96
N VAL A 407 -127.35 58.15 -30.69
CA VAL A 407 -128.33 59.06 -30.08
C VAL A 407 -128.26 60.45 -30.71
N LEU A 408 -127.07 60.96 -31.02
CA LEU A 408 -126.90 62.21 -31.77
C LEU A 408 -127.43 62.12 -33.20
N GLN A 409 -127.31 60.95 -33.86
CA GLN A 409 -127.88 60.70 -35.18
C GLN A 409 -129.41 60.62 -35.14
N GLU A 410 -129.98 59.93 -34.14
CA GLU A 410 -131.43 59.89 -33.91
C GLU A 410 -132.00 61.28 -33.58
N LEU A 411 -131.27 62.09 -32.82
CA LEU A 411 -131.60 63.50 -32.58
C LEU A 411 -131.51 64.34 -33.87
N LEU A 412 -130.44 64.20 -34.65
CA LEU A 412 -130.25 64.92 -35.92
C LEU A 412 -131.33 64.55 -36.96
N ASP A 413 -131.74 63.28 -37.02
CA ASP A 413 -132.82 62.85 -37.91
C ASP A 413 -134.20 63.28 -37.39
N SER A 414 -134.38 63.41 -36.07
CA SER A 414 -135.56 64.07 -35.49
C SER A 414 -135.59 65.58 -35.75
N GLU A 415 -134.44 66.25 -35.74
CA GLU A 415 -134.29 67.66 -36.12
C GLU A 415 -134.62 67.83 -37.61
N ARG A 416 -134.04 67.00 -38.50
CA ARG A 416 -134.35 66.99 -39.93
C ARG A 416 -135.84 66.73 -40.20
N ALA A 417 -136.48 65.82 -39.46
CA ALA A 417 -137.92 65.60 -39.55
C ALA A 417 -138.71 66.86 -39.12
N ALA A 418 -138.35 67.48 -38.00
CA ALA A 418 -138.97 68.74 -37.56
C ALA A 418 -138.70 69.90 -38.55
N HIS A 419 -137.54 69.93 -39.20
CA HIS A 419 -137.18 70.91 -40.22
C HIS A 419 -137.94 70.70 -41.54
N ALA A 420 -138.18 69.44 -41.92
CA ALA A 420 -139.06 69.09 -43.04
C ALA A 420 -140.52 69.47 -42.73
N ASP A 421 -140.99 69.23 -41.50
CA ASP A 421 -142.33 69.63 -41.05
C ASP A 421 -142.49 71.16 -41.00
N ALA A 422 -141.44 71.88 -40.58
CA ALA A 422 -141.37 73.34 -40.65
C ALA A 422 -141.35 73.84 -42.09
N ASN A 423 -140.65 73.17 -43.01
CA ASN A 423 -140.66 73.52 -44.43
C ASN A 423 -142.01 73.23 -45.10
N ASN A 424 -142.66 72.10 -44.78
CA ASN A 424 -144.03 71.78 -45.22
C ASN A 424 -145.03 72.86 -44.72
N ARG A 425 -144.86 73.36 -43.49
CA ARG A 425 -145.66 74.49 -42.97
C ARG A 425 -145.32 75.81 -43.67
N ALA A 426 -144.05 76.06 -44.01
CA ALA A 426 -143.63 77.22 -44.78
C ALA A 426 -144.19 77.18 -46.22
N GLU A 427 -144.23 76.02 -46.86
CA GLU A 427 -144.87 75.82 -48.17
C GLU A 427 -146.39 75.97 -48.10
N ALA A 428 -147.05 75.42 -47.07
CA ALA A 428 -148.49 75.63 -46.85
C ALA A 428 -148.82 77.11 -46.58
N LEU A 429 -147.98 77.83 -45.82
CA LEU A 429 -148.09 79.28 -45.63
C LEU A 429 -147.77 80.05 -46.92
N SER A 430 -146.82 79.59 -47.73
CA SER A 430 -146.49 80.19 -49.03
C SER A 430 -147.65 80.05 -50.02
N LEU A 431 -148.33 78.89 -50.04
CA LEU A 431 -149.56 78.67 -50.82
C LEU A 431 -150.72 79.52 -50.31
N GLN A 432 -150.88 79.68 -48.99
CA GLN A 432 -151.85 80.63 -48.42
C GLN A 432 -151.52 82.08 -48.78
N LEU A 433 -150.24 82.46 -48.75
CA LEU A 433 -149.77 83.80 -49.09
C LEU A 433 -149.96 84.06 -50.58
N GLN A 434 -149.70 83.09 -51.46
CA GLN A 434 -149.94 83.18 -52.89
C GLN A 434 -151.44 83.24 -53.23
N ALA A 435 -152.30 82.53 -52.48
CA ALA A 435 -153.76 82.65 -52.59
C ALA A 435 -154.29 83.99 -52.05
N ALA A 436 -153.65 84.55 -51.02
CA ALA A 436 -153.93 85.89 -50.52
C ALA A 436 -153.44 86.97 -51.50
N GLN A 437 -152.27 86.77 -52.12
CA GLN A 437 -151.71 87.62 -53.17
C GLN A 437 -152.65 87.67 -54.38
N ALA A 438 -153.14 86.52 -54.86
CA ALA A 438 -154.11 86.47 -55.96
C ALA A 438 -155.43 87.22 -55.63
N LYS A 439 -155.91 87.17 -54.37
CA LYS A 439 -157.04 87.99 -53.91
C LYS A 439 -156.69 89.47 -53.83
N LEU A 440 -155.46 89.82 -53.47
CA LEU A 440 -154.96 91.19 -53.40
C LEU A 440 -154.81 91.79 -54.81
N ASP A 441 -154.32 91.00 -55.77
CA ASP A 441 -154.25 91.35 -57.19
C ASP A 441 -155.65 91.51 -57.81
N GLN A 442 -156.61 90.65 -57.45
CA GLN A 442 -158.02 90.80 -57.84
C GLN A 442 -158.62 92.09 -57.25
N LEU A 443 -158.42 92.37 -55.96
CA LEU A 443 -158.81 93.61 -55.32
C LEU A 443 -158.06 94.83 -55.91
N GLN A 444 -156.84 94.67 -56.43
CA GLN A 444 -156.14 95.73 -57.15
C GLN A 444 -156.70 95.97 -58.55
N GLN A 445 -157.23 94.97 -59.26
CA GLN A 445 -158.00 95.19 -60.49
C GLN A 445 -159.28 95.98 -60.18
N GLU A 446 -160.02 95.63 -59.13
CA GLU A 446 -161.20 96.37 -58.69
C GLU A 446 -160.84 97.81 -58.26
N LEU A 447 -159.75 98.00 -57.48
CA LEU A 447 -159.28 99.32 -57.07
C LEU A 447 -158.82 100.19 -58.26
N THR A 448 -158.24 99.57 -59.30
CA THR A 448 -157.83 100.25 -60.54
C THR A 448 -159.05 100.68 -61.37
N SER A 449 -160.18 99.97 -61.25
CA SER A 449 -161.46 100.41 -61.84
C SER A 449 -162.08 101.61 -61.13
N VAL A 450 -161.73 101.88 -59.87
CA VAL A 450 -162.33 102.95 -59.06
C VAL A 450 -161.45 104.21 -59.01
N ARG A 451 -160.12 104.07 -59.08
CA ARG A 451 -159.16 105.19 -58.98
C ARG A 451 -158.85 105.92 -60.30
N LEU A 452 -159.85 106.01 -61.18
CA LEU A 452 -159.91 107.05 -62.22
C LEU A 452 -160.78 108.26 -61.80
N ASN A 453 -161.25 108.29 -60.54
CA ASN A 453 -161.78 109.47 -59.88
C ASN A 453 -160.93 109.81 -58.64
N GLU A 454 -160.36 111.02 -58.64
CA GLU A 454 -159.58 111.69 -57.56
C GLU A 454 -158.11 111.28 -57.34
N THR A 455 -157.30 112.23 -56.84
CA THR A 455 -155.90 112.45 -57.28
C THR A 455 -154.98 113.01 -56.18
N ALA A 456 -153.66 112.81 -56.32
CA ALA A 456 -152.53 113.49 -55.64
C ALA A 456 -152.27 113.11 -54.15
N LEU A 457 -151.13 112.51 -53.73
CA LEU A 457 -149.68 112.91 -53.67
C LEU A 457 -149.26 113.23 -52.22
N ASP A 458 -148.07 112.89 -51.68
CA ASP A 458 -147.00 111.89 -51.99
C ASP A 458 -146.68 111.19 -50.62
N SER A 459 -145.50 110.95 -50.00
CA SER A 459 -144.04 110.96 -50.25
C SER A 459 -143.40 109.88 -49.32
N LYS A 460 -142.18 109.33 -49.45
CA LYS A 460 -140.88 109.64 -50.11
C LYS A 460 -139.94 110.56 -49.30
N LEU A 461 -138.67 110.22 -48.98
CA LEU A 461 -137.87 108.97 -49.10
C LEU A 461 -137.16 108.67 -47.72
N LYS A 462 -135.97 108.05 -47.50
CA LYS A 462 -134.79 107.60 -48.31
C LYS A 462 -133.96 106.53 -47.54
N ALA A 463 -132.79 106.15 -48.07
CA ALA A 463 -131.91 105.05 -47.59
C ALA A 463 -130.41 105.45 -47.55
N ALA A 464 -129.50 104.65 -46.93
CA ALA A 464 -128.07 104.50 -47.30
C ALA A 464 -127.19 103.50 -46.46
N SER A 465 -126.16 102.92 -47.12
CA SER A 465 -124.76 102.67 -46.64
C SER A 465 -124.21 101.26 -46.22
N HIS A 466 -122.86 101.15 -46.24
CA HIS A 466 -121.89 100.02 -46.35
C HIS A 466 -121.48 99.31 -45.02
N GLY A 467 -120.57 98.30 -44.87
CA GLY A 467 -119.81 97.36 -45.76
C GLY A 467 -118.42 96.85 -45.23
N LYS A 468 -117.86 95.72 -45.79
CA LYS A 468 -116.44 95.17 -45.79
C LYS A 468 -115.88 94.12 -44.74
N ARG A 469 -115.46 92.91 -45.25
CA ARG A 469 -114.24 92.02 -45.01
C ARG A 469 -113.87 91.53 -43.54
N LEU A 470 -112.97 90.56 -43.22
CA LEU A 470 -111.84 89.84 -43.88
C LEU A 470 -111.31 88.54 -43.13
N ARG A 471 -111.01 87.39 -43.83
CA ARG A 471 -109.99 86.28 -43.57
C ARG A 471 -109.94 85.49 -42.23
N THR A 472 -109.29 84.31 -42.04
CA THR A 472 -108.60 83.24 -42.86
C THR A 472 -108.52 81.91 -42.04
N ASP A 473 -108.08 80.80 -42.67
CA ASP A 473 -108.01 79.39 -42.23
C ASP A 473 -106.75 78.96 -41.40
N ASP A 474 -106.62 77.63 -41.15
CA ASP A 474 -105.42 76.85 -40.70
C ASP A 474 -104.96 76.96 -39.21
N GLU A 475 -104.24 76.01 -38.58
CA GLU A 475 -104.15 74.53 -38.65
C GLU A 475 -103.44 73.99 -37.35
N VAL A 476 -103.64 72.71 -36.98
CA VAL A 476 -102.87 71.79 -36.08
C VAL A 476 -101.80 72.32 -35.09
N GLY A 477 -101.81 71.76 -33.86
CA GLY A 477 -100.56 71.29 -33.23
C GLY A 477 -100.32 71.67 -31.75
N VAL A 478 -100.59 70.73 -30.83
CA VAL A 478 -100.13 70.81 -29.43
C VAL A 478 -98.89 69.94 -29.25
N GLY A 479 -97.81 70.50 -28.71
CA GLY A 479 -96.60 69.76 -28.32
C GLY A 479 -95.63 70.63 -27.54
N SER A 480 -95.21 70.18 -26.35
CA SER A 480 -94.33 70.95 -25.47
C SER A 480 -93.59 70.05 -24.48
N VAL A 481 -92.26 69.95 -24.63
CA VAL A 481 -91.25 69.89 -23.52
C VAL A 481 -91.28 68.57 -22.67
N GLN A 482 -90.18 67.83 -22.42
CA GLN A 482 -88.73 68.12 -22.49
C GLN A 482 -87.84 66.85 -22.65
N ASP A 483 -86.59 67.05 -23.09
CA ASP A 483 -85.27 66.38 -22.86
C ASP A 483 -85.19 65.13 -21.92
N ILE A 484 -84.20 64.22 -21.92
CA ILE A 484 -82.81 64.10 -22.47
C ILE A 484 -82.42 62.58 -22.38
N ASP A 485 -81.41 61.93 -23.00
CA ASP A 485 -80.36 62.19 -24.01
C ASP A 485 -80.01 60.84 -24.71
N MET A 486 -78.89 60.69 -25.45
CA MET A 486 -78.42 59.41 -26.02
C MET A 486 -76.93 59.03 -25.81
N SER A 487 -76.74 57.70 -25.79
CA SER A 487 -75.58 56.84 -26.07
C SER A 487 -74.73 57.24 -27.31
N ASP A 488 -73.54 56.71 -27.65
CA ASP A 488 -72.83 55.44 -27.36
C ASP A 488 -71.33 55.48 -27.85
N GLN A 489 -70.58 54.37 -27.72
CA GLN A 489 -69.82 53.71 -28.83
C GLN A 489 -68.26 53.80 -28.99
N PHE A 490 -67.62 52.62 -28.83
CA PHE A 490 -66.55 51.97 -29.64
C PHE A 490 -65.02 52.33 -29.69
N LEU A 491 -64.23 51.28 -29.38
CA LEU A 491 -63.21 50.56 -30.20
C LEU A 491 -61.68 50.86 -30.24
N ARG A 492 -60.96 49.73 -30.12
CA ARG A 492 -59.72 49.27 -30.81
C ARG A 492 -58.35 49.39 -30.11
N ALA A 493 -57.42 48.51 -30.55
CA ALA A 493 -56.20 48.12 -29.85
C ALA A 493 -54.99 47.97 -30.80
N ASN A 494 -53.76 47.80 -30.26
CA ASN A 494 -52.64 47.21 -31.04
C ASN A 494 -51.50 46.57 -30.20
N LYS A 495 -50.60 45.84 -30.88
CA LYS A 495 -49.49 45.03 -30.31
C LYS A 495 -48.10 45.56 -30.70
N LYS A 496 -47.03 45.20 -29.96
CA LYS A 496 -45.79 44.55 -30.49
C LYS A 496 -44.77 44.13 -29.42
N SER A 497 -43.73 43.41 -29.85
CA SER A 497 -42.83 42.56 -29.02
C SER A 497 -41.35 42.64 -29.46
N LYS A 498 -40.41 42.11 -28.65
CA LYS A 498 -39.07 41.63 -29.10
C LYS A 498 -38.37 40.68 -28.08
N SER A 499 -37.25 40.08 -28.51
CA SER A 499 -36.40 39.06 -27.84
C SER A 499 -34.89 39.51 -28.00
N THR A 500 -33.79 38.91 -27.51
CA THR A 500 -33.22 37.55 -27.78
C THR A 500 -31.89 37.22 -27.02
N THR A 501 -31.71 35.95 -26.58
CA THR A 501 -30.50 35.06 -26.62
C THR A 501 -29.12 35.35 -25.94
N SER A 502 -28.38 34.25 -25.65
CA SER A 502 -27.04 34.10 -25.00
C SER A 502 -25.96 33.56 -25.99
N PRO A 503 -24.87 32.78 -25.66
CA PRO A 503 -23.82 32.78 -24.59
C PRO A 503 -22.34 32.52 -25.11
N LEU A 504 -21.26 32.57 -24.27
CA LEU A 504 -20.08 31.64 -24.29
C LEU A 504 -19.04 31.82 -23.12
N ARG A 505 -17.88 31.11 -23.15
CA ARG A 505 -16.77 31.07 -22.13
C ARG A 505 -15.36 31.38 -22.69
N TYR A 506 -14.42 31.89 -21.86
CA TYR A 506 -13.15 31.23 -21.41
C TYR A 506 -12.27 32.14 -20.47
N SER A 507 -11.16 31.61 -19.94
CA SER A 507 -10.16 32.17 -18.98
C SER A 507 -8.79 32.49 -19.69
N PRO A 508 -7.61 32.88 -19.08
CA PRO A 508 -7.13 32.77 -17.66
C PRO A 508 -6.12 33.83 -17.09
N SER A 509 -5.56 33.53 -15.89
CA SER A 509 -4.22 33.86 -15.31
C SER A 509 -3.78 35.29 -14.90
N GLU A 510 -3.32 35.47 -13.63
CA GLU A 510 -1.89 35.76 -13.24
C GLU A 510 -1.65 35.85 -11.70
N ASP A 511 -0.36 35.80 -11.29
CA ASP A 511 0.29 36.20 -9.99
C ASP A 511 -0.11 35.48 -8.65
N GLY A 512 0.79 35.21 -7.67
CA GLY A 512 2.27 35.29 -7.62
C GLY A 512 2.91 35.01 -6.23
N GLY A 513 4.11 34.40 -6.21
CA GLY A 513 5.04 34.28 -5.03
C GLY A 513 4.67 33.31 -3.89
N SER A 514 5.55 32.92 -2.93
CA SER A 514 7.02 33.03 -2.71
C SER A 514 7.39 32.22 -1.40
N VAL A 515 8.61 31.86 -0.94
CA VAL A 515 10.03 31.93 -1.37
C VAL A 515 10.95 31.02 -0.47
N PHE A 516 12.16 30.63 -0.93
CA PHE A 516 13.34 30.10 -0.14
C PHE A 516 13.24 28.72 0.58
N LYS A 517 14.32 27.98 0.95
CA LYS A 517 15.78 27.84 0.64
C LYS A 517 16.16 26.39 1.11
N ALA A 518 17.14 25.62 0.64
CA ALA A 518 18.48 25.81 0.02
C ALA A 518 19.65 25.97 1.03
N ASP A 519 20.18 24.82 1.45
CA ASP A 519 21.43 24.57 2.20
C ASP A 519 22.68 24.59 1.28
N ASP A 520 23.91 24.35 1.75
CA ASP A 520 24.70 24.91 2.88
C ASP A 520 26.16 24.40 2.68
N ASP A 521 27.19 25.03 3.27
CA ASP A 521 28.58 24.86 2.77
C ASP A 521 29.71 24.69 3.83
N ASN A 522 30.73 23.92 3.43
CA ASN A 522 32.06 23.73 4.01
C ASN A 522 32.27 22.99 5.36
N GLN A 523 33.47 22.37 5.47
CA GLN A 523 34.03 21.71 6.65
C GLN A 523 35.41 22.30 6.99
N ASN A 524 35.85 22.27 8.26
CA ASN A 524 37.27 22.48 8.59
C ASN A 524 37.71 21.80 9.91
N GLN A 525 39.01 21.68 10.12
CA GLN A 525 39.66 20.89 11.19
C GLN A 525 40.14 21.76 12.38
N GLN A 526 40.23 21.18 13.60
CA GLN A 526 41.48 21.17 14.41
C GLN A 526 41.38 20.39 15.76
N ASN A 527 42.55 20.25 16.42
CA ASN A 527 42.83 19.44 17.63
C ASN A 527 42.16 19.91 18.92
N ASN A 528 42.09 18.99 19.90
CA ASN A 528 42.28 19.30 21.33
C ASN A 528 42.92 18.09 22.07
N GLN A 529 43.76 18.37 23.08
CA GLN A 529 44.31 17.34 23.98
C GLN A 529 43.47 17.27 25.27
N GLU A 530 43.08 16.06 25.68
CA GLU A 530 42.31 15.82 26.92
C GLU A 530 43.20 15.28 28.06
N ASP A 531 42.79 15.54 29.31
CA ASP A 531 43.40 15.00 30.53
C ASP A 531 43.34 13.46 30.60
N TYR A 532 44.37 12.80 30.06
CA TYR A 532 44.44 11.36 29.93
C TYR A 532 44.32 10.57 31.26
N THR A 533 44.69 11.18 32.40
CA THR A 533 44.55 10.56 33.74
C THR A 533 43.08 10.34 34.15
N LYS A 534 42.15 11.13 33.59
CA LYS A 534 40.71 10.98 33.80
C LYS A 534 40.10 9.85 32.97
N PHE A 535 40.79 9.31 31.97
CA PHE A 535 40.27 8.28 31.08
C PHE A 535 39.85 7.01 31.81
N THR A 536 38.83 6.33 31.29
CA THR A 536 38.44 4.98 31.74
C THR A 536 39.44 3.95 31.23
N VAL A 537 39.49 2.77 31.88
CA VAL A 537 40.38 1.68 31.45
C VAL A 537 40.12 1.30 29.99
N GLN A 538 38.86 1.35 29.55
CA GLN A 538 38.47 1.07 28.17
C GLN A 538 39.03 2.09 27.18
N LYS A 539 38.90 3.41 27.47
CA LYS A 539 39.46 4.47 26.61
C LYS A 539 40.99 4.39 26.54
N LEU A 540 41.67 4.08 27.64
CA LEU A 540 43.12 3.87 27.66
C LEU A 540 43.55 2.64 26.84
N LYS A 541 42.83 1.51 26.94
CA LYS A 541 43.09 0.29 26.14
C LYS A 541 42.87 0.56 24.64
N GLN A 542 41.83 1.29 24.28
CA GLN A 542 41.56 1.71 22.90
C GLN A 542 42.69 2.61 22.38
N GLU A 543 43.13 3.61 23.15
CA GLU A 543 44.16 4.54 22.70
C GLU A 543 45.54 3.87 22.61
N LEU A 544 45.91 2.98 23.55
CA LEU A 544 47.09 2.10 23.43
C LEU A 544 47.06 1.26 22.14
N THR A 545 45.91 0.67 21.81
CA THR A 545 45.73 -0.16 20.62
C THR A 545 45.83 0.67 19.34
N LYS A 546 45.28 1.90 19.34
CA LYS A 546 45.34 2.88 18.25
C LYS A 546 46.74 3.45 18.02
N HIS A 547 47.58 3.50 19.05
CA HIS A 547 49.03 3.77 18.96
C HIS A 547 49.86 2.50 18.70
N ASN A 548 49.25 1.40 18.26
CA ASN A 548 49.85 0.10 17.94
C ASN A 548 50.45 -0.71 19.12
N PHE A 549 50.38 -0.22 20.36
CA PHE A 549 50.84 -0.92 21.58
C PHE A 549 49.84 -1.98 22.09
N GLY A 550 49.11 -2.63 21.17
CA GLY A 550 48.14 -3.68 21.48
C GLY A 550 48.80 -5.00 21.92
N ALA A 551 50.05 -5.25 21.48
CA ALA A 551 50.78 -6.46 21.84
C ALA A 551 51.25 -6.43 23.31
N GLU A 552 51.79 -5.31 23.77
CA GLU A 552 52.18 -5.07 25.15
C GLU A 552 50.97 -5.10 26.09
N LEU A 553 49.82 -4.58 25.63
CA LEU A 553 48.56 -4.67 26.38
C LEU A 553 48.08 -6.12 26.53
N LEU A 554 48.28 -6.98 25.52
CA LEU A 554 47.93 -8.41 25.58
C LEU A 554 48.93 -9.23 26.42
N ALA A 555 50.20 -8.81 26.49
CA ALA A 555 51.20 -9.42 27.37
C ALA A 555 50.86 -9.22 28.87
N LEU A 556 50.20 -8.12 29.22
CA LEU A 556 49.65 -7.90 30.56
C LEU A 556 48.39 -8.75 30.79
N ARG A 557 48.57 -9.96 31.33
CA ARG A 557 47.47 -10.89 31.64
C ARG A 557 46.61 -10.40 32.82
N ASN A 558 45.49 -9.74 32.52
CA ASN A 558 44.54 -9.08 33.43
C ASN A 558 45.07 -7.83 34.15
N PRO A 559 45.29 -6.70 33.44
CA PRO A 559 45.87 -5.49 34.02
C PRO A 559 44.84 -4.62 34.73
N ASN A 560 45.21 -4.06 35.88
CA ASN A 560 44.41 -3.09 36.62
C ASN A 560 44.55 -1.65 36.05
N LYS A 561 43.73 -0.70 36.53
CA LYS A 561 43.73 0.68 35.99
C LYS A 561 45.10 1.37 36.09
N LYS A 562 45.91 1.09 37.11
CA LYS A 562 47.24 1.71 37.27
C LYS A 562 48.24 1.16 36.26
N GLU A 563 48.22 -0.15 36.00
CA GLU A 563 49.09 -0.77 35.00
C GLU A 563 48.77 -0.31 33.58
N VAL A 564 47.49 -0.19 33.21
CA VAL A 564 47.10 0.34 31.89
C VAL A 564 47.45 1.84 31.75
N LEU A 565 47.31 2.64 32.83
CA LEU A 565 47.78 4.02 32.84
C LEU A 565 49.31 4.11 32.67
N ALA A 566 50.08 3.34 33.44
CA ALA A 566 51.54 3.33 33.35
C ALA A 566 52.04 2.88 31.98
N LEU A 567 51.38 1.90 31.33
CA LEU A 567 51.70 1.50 29.97
C LEU A 567 51.40 2.62 28.97
N TYR A 568 50.29 3.36 29.13
CA TYR A 568 49.97 4.52 28.30
C TYR A 568 50.98 5.67 28.49
N GLU A 569 51.34 5.99 29.74
CA GLU A 569 52.33 7.04 30.05
C GLU A 569 53.71 6.70 29.50
N LYS A 570 54.13 5.43 29.57
CA LYS A 570 55.42 4.96 29.08
C LYS A 570 55.49 4.81 27.56
N CYS A 571 54.49 4.20 26.93
CA CYS A 571 54.52 3.87 25.50
C CYS A 571 54.00 5.02 24.62
N VAL A 572 52.90 5.68 25.03
CA VAL A 572 52.24 6.72 24.21
C VAL A 572 52.76 8.13 24.55
N LEU A 573 52.99 8.42 25.85
CA LEU A 573 53.48 9.75 26.29
C LEU A 573 54.99 9.81 26.55
N GLN A 574 55.71 8.69 26.42
CA GLN A 574 57.17 8.57 26.59
C GLN A 574 57.70 9.17 27.91
N LYS A 575 56.92 9.08 28.98
CA LYS A 575 57.35 9.43 30.35
C LYS A 575 58.03 8.22 30.99
N SER A 576 59.25 8.43 31.49
CA SER A 576 60.10 7.44 32.16
C SER A 576 59.67 7.16 33.60
#